data_AF-A0A535EI45-F1
#
_entry.id   AF-A0A535EI45-F1
#
_cell.length_a   1.000
_cell.length_b   1.000
_cell.length_c   1.000
_cell.angle_alpha   90.00
_cell.angle_beta   90.00
_cell.angle_gamma   90.00
#
_symmetry.space_group_name_H-M   'P 1'
#
loop_
_entity.id
_entity.type
_entity.pdbx_description
1 polymer ?
#
loop_
_entity_poly.entity_id
_entity_poly.type
_entity_poly.pdbx_seq_one_letter_code
_entity_poly.pdbx_strand_id
1 'polypeptide(L)'
;MPKLSPDEERQRGLTRDRLVGAALELVNEEGLDALSMRALADRLEVKAASLYWHVRDRRELLELLAESILESVPPVRARGGWRQSVLAAGTALRKRVADQKDGDRVLLEVRDALPRSGLHAAIKEQLESAGLQRAEAGEVALMVMVSAIAGQVPTDRAPVKAGSPASIAIDSGSRGVVLRHGAGMETLFRVAHDRKTAAPAIVRGETVIVRRLRGVGVGEIELNPRHAWTFRVQGPTWNTTLDVGGLDVREIKMDSGAARVECFLPEPRGVVPVIVSGGVVGVKLHRPRGVAVVAAIST
;
A
#
# COMPACT_ATOMS: atom_id res chain seq x y z
N MET A 1 -51.41 31.31 -4.61
CA MET A 1 -50.77 30.00 -4.35
C MET A 1 -50.67 29.84 -2.84
N PRO A 2 -51.04 28.69 -2.25
CA PRO A 2 -50.88 28.48 -0.80
C PRO A 2 -49.39 28.50 -0.44
N LYS A 3 -49.04 29.18 0.66
CA LYS A 3 -47.67 29.15 1.21
C LYS A 3 -47.41 27.76 1.81
N LEU A 4 -46.28 27.17 1.45
CA LEU A 4 -45.83 25.90 2.01
C LEU A 4 -45.47 26.09 3.49
N SER A 5 -45.64 25.05 4.29
CA SER A 5 -45.14 25.05 5.67
C SER A 5 -43.60 25.02 5.69
N PRO A 6 -42.94 25.52 6.76
CA PRO A 6 -41.48 25.51 6.87
C PRO A 6 -40.85 24.12 6.67
N ASP A 7 -41.55 23.06 7.08
CA ASP A 7 -41.11 21.68 6.91
C ASP A 7 -41.17 21.22 5.45
N GLU A 8 -42.19 21.62 4.71
CA GLU A 8 -42.32 21.34 3.27
C GLU A 8 -41.29 22.13 2.44
N GLU A 9 -40.96 23.35 2.85
CA GLU A 9 -39.89 24.14 2.23
C GLU A 9 -38.51 23.52 2.48
N ARG A 10 -38.22 23.09 3.73
CA ARG A 10 -36.98 22.37 4.07
C ARG A 10 -36.86 21.06 3.30
N GLN A 11 -37.96 20.33 3.15
CA GLN A 11 -37.99 19.08 2.39
C GLN A 11 -37.78 19.31 0.88
N ARG A 12 -38.33 20.37 0.29
CA ARG A 12 -38.06 20.75 -1.11
C ARG A 12 -36.61 21.20 -1.33
N GLY A 13 -35.98 21.78 -0.31
CA GLY A 13 -34.58 22.20 -0.33
C GLY A 13 -33.59 21.10 0.08
N LEU A 14 -34.04 19.84 0.24
CA LEU A 14 -33.15 18.72 0.53
C LEU A 14 -32.57 18.19 -0.78
N THR A 15 -31.25 18.30 -0.92
CA THR A 15 -30.47 17.77 -2.04
C THR A 15 -29.48 16.73 -1.53
N ARG A 16 -28.96 15.88 -2.42
CA ARG A 16 -27.87 14.94 -2.07
C ARG A 16 -26.68 15.69 -1.50
N ASP A 17 -26.28 16.80 -2.10
CA ASP A 17 -25.13 17.59 -1.64
C ASP A 17 -25.33 18.15 -0.24
N ARG A 18 -26.53 18.67 0.06
CA ARG A 18 -26.88 19.18 1.39
C ARG A 18 -26.89 18.05 2.43
N LEU A 19 -27.38 16.87 2.04
CA LEU A 19 -27.40 15.69 2.89
C LEU A 19 -25.98 15.21 3.21
N VAL A 20 -25.09 15.12 2.21
CA VAL A 20 -23.68 14.72 2.39
C VAL A 20 -22.92 15.75 3.21
N GLY A 21 -23.12 17.05 2.95
CA GLY A 21 -22.51 18.14 3.71
C GLY A 21 -22.87 18.06 5.20
N ALA A 22 -24.17 17.96 5.52
CA ALA A 22 -24.63 17.83 6.90
C ALA A 22 -24.12 16.56 7.58
N ALA A 23 -24.01 15.45 6.86
CA ALA A 23 -23.46 14.21 7.40
C ALA A 23 -21.95 14.31 7.69
N LEU A 24 -21.16 14.94 6.81
CA LEU A 24 -19.73 15.18 7.06
C LEU A 24 -19.51 16.15 8.23
N GLU A 25 -20.35 17.18 8.36
CA GLU A 25 -20.35 18.08 9.53
C GLU A 25 -20.61 17.31 10.82
N LEU A 26 -21.67 16.48 10.85
CA LEU A 26 -22.00 15.64 12.01
C LEU A 26 -20.85 14.69 12.38
N VAL A 27 -20.20 14.06 11.39
CA VAL A 27 -19.03 13.22 11.63
C VAL A 27 -17.85 14.03 12.19
N ASN A 28 -17.63 15.25 11.71
CA ASN A 28 -16.57 16.12 12.23
C ASN A 28 -16.82 16.59 13.67
N GLU A 29 -18.08 16.88 14.02
CA GLU A 29 -18.48 17.29 15.36
C GLU A 29 -18.44 16.09 16.34
N GLU A 30 -19.14 15.01 16.01
CA GLU A 30 -19.48 13.95 16.96
C GLU A 30 -18.78 12.60 16.68
N GLY A 31 -18.21 12.42 15.49
CA GLY A 31 -17.58 11.16 15.05
C GLY A 31 -18.53 10.25 14.28
N LEU A 32 -17.97 9.23 13.63
CA LEU A 32 -18.71 8.32 12.74
C LEU A 32 -19.76 7.48 13.48
N ASP A 33 -19.52 7.15 14.73
CA ASP A 33 -20.45 6.33 15.52
C ASP A 33 -21.76 7.08 15.86
N ALA A 34 -21.75 8.41 15.84
CA ALA A 34 -22.95 9.24 16.00
C ALA A 34 -23.78 9.35 14.70
N LEU A 35 -23.20 8.98 13.55
CA LEU A 35 -23.88 9.08 12.26
C LEU A 35 -24.97 8.00 12.12
N SER A 36 -26.21 8.42 12.34
CA SER A 36 -27.42 7.65 12.10
C SER A 36 -28.39 8.41 11.20
N MET A 37 -29.30 7.70 10.51
CA MET A 37 -30.35 8.33 9.69
C MET A 37 -31.23 9.27 10.52
N ARG A 38 -31.45 8.94 11.79
CA ARG A 38 -32.22 9.77 12.72
C ARG A 38 -31.45 11.04 13.10
N ALA A 39 -30.20 10.91 13.56
CA ALA A 39 -29.37 12.06 13.92
C ALA A 39 -29.20 13.02 12.73
N LEU A 40 -29.02 12.49 11.52
CA LEU A 40 -28.95 13.29 10.30
C LEU A 40 -30.27 13.99 9.97
N ALA A 41 -31.41 13.33 10.17
CA ALA A 41 -32.73 13.92 9.93
C ALA A 41 -33.01 15.06 10.93
N ASP A 42 -32.67 14.84 12.20
CA ASP A 42 -32.77 15.83 13.27
C ASP A 42 -31.90 17.06 12.94
N ARG A 43 -30.64 16.85 12.52
CA ARG A 43 -29.70 17.93 12.10
C ARG A 43 -30.20 18.72 10.88
N LEU A 44 -30.94 18.08 9.98
CA LEU A 44 -31.49 18.70 8.79
C LEU A 44 -32.90 19.27 9.01
N GLU A 45 -33.48 19.08 10.20
CA GLU A 45 -34.86 19.46 10.55
C GLU A 45 -35.90 18.88 9.56
N VAL A 46 -35.71 17.63 9.17
CA VAL A 46 -36.63 16.88 8.28
C VAL A 46 -37.03 15.55 8.89
N LYS A 47 -38.04 14.90 8.33
CA LYS A 47 -38.41 13.54 8.74
C LYS A 47 -37.38 12.55 8.19
N ALA A 48 -37.05 11.50 8.95
CA ALA A 48 -36.13 10.45 8.48
C ALA A 48 -36.55 9.82 7.14
N ALA A 49 -37.87 9.66 6.92
CA ALA A 49 -38.42 9.20 5.65
C ALA A 49 -38.02 10.10 4.46
N SER A 50 -37.78 11.39 4.67
CA SER A 50 -37.32 12.34 3.65
C SER A 50 -35.91 12.01 3.16
N LEU A 51 -35.03 11.52 4.04
CA LEU A 51 -33.66 11.14 3.66
C LEU A 51 -33.64 9.95 2.70
N TYR A 52 -34.57 9.00 2.88
CA TYR A 52 -34.63 7.79 2.06
C TYR A 52 -34.98 8.02 0.59
N TRP A 53 -35.49 9.21 0.25
CA TRP A 53 -35.65 9.63 -1.16
C TRP A 53 -34.32 9.94 -1.84
N HIS A 54 -33.26 10.21 -1.06
CA HIS A 54 -31.94 10.57 -1.58
C HIS A 54 -30.92 9.43 -1.44
N VAL A 55 -31.04 8.60 -0.40
CA VAL A 55 -30.17 7.45 -0.12
C VAL A 55 -31.00 6.25 0.31
N ARG A 56 -30.74 5.06 -0.22
CA ARG A 56 -31.52 3.85 0.09
C ARG A 56 -31.27 3.36 1.51
N ASP A 57 -30.04 3.52 2.01
CA ASP A 57 -29.62 3.05 3.32
C ASP A 57 -28.38 3.80 3.83
N ARG A 58 -27.92 3.43 5.03
CA ARG A 58 -26.69 3.98 5.63
C ARG A 58 -25.44 3.66 4.80
N ARG A 59 -25.40 2.54 4.10
CA ARG A 59 -24.25 2.16 3.27
C ARG A 59 -24.12 3.10 2.08
N GLU A 60 -25.22 3.40 1.38
CA GLU A 60 -25.23 4.37 0.28
C GLU A 60 -24.84 5.77 0.78
N LEU A 61 -25.27 6.16 1.99
CA LEU A 61 -24.79 7.39 2.62
C LEU A 61 -23.26 7.38 2.77
N LEU A 62 -22.68 6.30 3.30
CA LEU A 62 -21.22 6.18 3.44
C LEU A 62 -20.50 6.19 2.09
N GLU A 63 -21.07 5.59 1.04
CA GLU A 63 -20.52 5.66 -0.32
C GLU A 63 -20.46 7.10 -0.83
N LEU A 64 -21.49 7.91 -0.58
CA LEU A 64 -21.51 9.33 -0.95
C LEU A 64 -20.52 10.17 -0.12
N LEU A 65 -20.36 9.86 1.18
CA LEU A 65 -19.35 10.51 2.02
C LEU A 65 -17.93 10.17 1.52
N ALA A 66 -17.68 8.90 1.20
CA ALA A 66 -16.43 8.44 0.64
C ALA A 66 -16.12 9.13 -0.70
N GLU A 67 -17.10 9.24 -1.59
CA GLU A 67 -16.97 9.97 -2.85
C GLU A 67 -16.59 11.43 -2.60
N SER A 68 -17.30 12.13 -1.72
CA SER A 68 -17.01 13.52 -1.37
C SER A 68 -15.61 13.71 -0.77
N ILE A 69 -15.16 12.81 0.12
CA ILE A 69 -13.80 12.83 0.67
C ILE A 69 -12.77 12.65 -0.43
N LEU A 70 -12.97 11.70 -1.35
CA LEU A 70 -12.01 11.40 -2.42
C LEU A 70 -11.96 12.49 -3.49
N GLU A 71 -13.09 13.09 -3.86
CA GLU A 71 -13.18 14.19 -4.83
C GLU A 71 -12.52 15.47 -4.34
N SER A 72 -12.52 15.66 -3.02
CA SER A 72 -11.88 16.81 -2.40
C SER A 72 -10.35 16.72 -2.33
N VAL A 73 -9.77 15.57 -2.69
CA VAL A 73 -8.31 15.42 -2.80
C VAL A 73 -7.83 16.25 -4.00
N PRO A 74 -6.95 17.23 -3.79
CA PRO A 74 -6.48 18.08 -4.89
C PRO A 74 -5.87 17.25 -6.02
N PRO A 75 -6.16 17.56 -7.29
CA PRO A 75 -5.54 16.86 -8.41
C PRO A 75 -4.03 17.12 -8.41
N VAL A 76 -3.23 16.06 -8.29
CA VAL A 76 -1.77 16.20 -8.23
C VAL A 76 -1.12 15.70 -9.51
N ARG A 77 -0.74 16.63 -10.39
CA ARG A 77 0.21 16.38 -11.48
C ARG A 77 1.58 16.91 -11.07
N ALA A 78 2.44 16.04 -10.55
CA ALA A 78 3.80 16.42 -10.23
C ALA A 78 4.62 16.60 -11.53
N ARG A 79 5.50 17.60 -11.58
CA ARG A 79 6.33 17.87 -12.76
C ARG A 79 7.37 16.79 -13.08
N GLY A 80 7.64 15.84 -12.17
CA GLY A 80 8.62 14.77 -12.39
C GLY A 80 8.00 13.37 -12.49
N GLY A 81 7.38 13.08 -13.62
CA GLY A 81 7.00 11.73 -14.04
C GLY A 81 6.00 11.01 -13.15
N TRP A 82 5.55 9.83 -13.60
CA TRP A 82 4.50 9.04 -12.96
C TRP A 82 4.76 8.78 -11.46
N ARG A 83 6.03 8.61 -11.05
CA ARG A 83 6.38 8.25 -9.66
C ARG A 83 6.07 9.38 -8.69
N GLN A 84 6.45 10.61 -9.04
CA GLN A 84 6.18 11.76 -8.18
C GLN A 84 4.69 12.05 -8.16
N SER A 85 3.98 11.88 -9.29
CA SER A 85 2.53 12.05 -9.33
C SER A 85 1.80 11.08 -8.39
N VAL A 86 2.16 9.79 -8.40
CA VAL A 86 1.54 8.78 -7.52
C VAL A 86 1.86 9.05 -6.04
N LEU A 87 3.12 9.40 -5.71
CA LEU A 87 3.49 9.72 -4.32
C LEU A 87 2.77 10.96 -3.81
N ALA A 88 2.62 11.98 -4.67
CA ALA A 88 1.97 13.21 -4.30
C ALA A 88 0.45 13.01 -4.17
N ALA A 89 -0.17 12.18 -5.02
CA ALA A 89 -1.56 11.75 -4.87
C ALA A 89 -1.79 10.99 -3.55
N GLY A 90 -0.92 10.03 -3.20
CA GLY A 90 -1.02 9.32 -1.92
C GLY A 90 -0.82 10.23 -0.70
N THR A 91 0.07 11.23 -0.82
CA THR A 91 0.30 12.23 0.24
C THR A 91 -0.91 13.15 0.41
N ALA A 92 -1.49 13.62 -0.70
CA ALA A 92 -2.69 14.45 -0.69
C ALA A 92 -3.89 13.69 -0.11
N LEU A 93 -4.08 12.42 -0.49
CA LEU A 93 -5.10 11.55 0.08
C LEU A 93 -4.92 11.39 1.58
N ARG A 94 -3.71 11.07 2.05
CA ARG A 94 -3.44 10.93 3.49
C ARG A 94 -3.77 12.22 4.24
N LYS A 95 -3.32 13.37 3.73
CA LYS A 95 -3.60 14.66 4.35
C LYS A 95 -5.11 14.87 4.45
N ARG A 96 -5.85 14.64 3.36
CA ARG A 96 -7.30 14.81 3.34
C ARG A 96 -8.02 13.86 4.31
N VAL A 97 -7.58 12.62 4.40
CA VAL A 97 -8.11 11.63 5.36
C VAL A 97 -7.82 12.06 6.79
N ALA A 98 -6.62 12.57 7.08
CA ALA A 98 -6.26 13.05 8.41
C ALA A 98 -7.02 14.35 8.80
N ASP A 99 -7.33 15.21 7.83
CA ASP A 99 -8.11 16.44 8.04
C ASP A 99 -9.61 16.15 8.24
N GLN A 100 -10.10 14.94 7.93
CA GLN A 100 -11.48 14.50 8.10
C GLN A 100 -11.58 13.55 9.31
N LYS A 101 -12.39 13.91 10.32
CA LYS A 101 -12.61 13.02 11.47
C LYS A 101 -13.20 11.68 11.00
N ASP A 102 -12.61 10.58 11.49
CA ASP A 102 -12.95 9.21 11.10
C ASP A 102 -12.95 8.95 9.57
N GLY A 103 -12.23 9.76 8.79
CA GLY A 103 -12.20 9.63 7.33
C GLY A 103 -11.64 8.29 6.86
N ASP A 104 -10.71 7.70 7.62
CA ASP A 104 -10.17 6.37 7.36
C ASP A 104 -11.23 5.28 7.56
N ARG A 105 -12.00 5.36 8.66
CA ARG A 105 -13.10 4.42 8.95
C ARG A 105 -14.17 4.50 7.87
N VAL A 106 -14.58 5.71 7.47
CA VAL A 106 -15.56 5.90 6.37
C VAL A 106 -15.08 5.21 5.10
N LEU A 107 -13.84 5.47 4.66
CA LEU A 107 -13.31 4.91 3.42
C LEU A 107 -13.05 3.40 3.49
N LEU A 108 -12.71 2.86 4.66
CA LEU A 108 -12.47 1.43 4.86
C LEU A 108 -13.76 0.61 5.03
N GLU A 109 -14.88 1.24 5.42
CA GLU A 109 -16.18 0.58 5.49
C GLU A 109 -16.79 0.34 4.10
N VAL A 110 -16.50 1.22 3.13
CA VAL A 110 -16.94 1.14 1.72
C VAL A 110 -15.77 0.99 0.74
N ARG A 111 -14.87 0.04 1.01
CA ARG A 111 -13.65 -0.18 0.20
C ARG A 111 -13.90 -0.42 -1.30
N ASP A 112 -15.06 -0.96 -1.65
CA ASP A 112 -15.50 -1.19 -3.02
C ASP A 112 -15.87 0.10 -3.77
N ALA A 113 -15.98 1.24 -3.08
CA ALA A 113 -16.09 2.56 -3.70
C ALA A 113 -14.73 3.09 -4.21
N LEU A 114 -13.61 2.67 -3.61
CA LEU A 114 -12.28 3.21 -3.96
C LEU A 114 -11.93 3.01 -5.45
N PRO A 115 -12.11 1.83 -6.08
CA PRO A 115 -11.82 1.63 -7.50
C PRO A 115 -12.72 2.42 -8.46
N ARG A 116 -13.85 2.95 -7.97
CA ARG A 116 -14.79 3.76 -8.75
C ARG A 116 -14.42 5.26 -8.75
N SER A 117 -13.50 5.68 -7.89
CA SER A 117 -13.15 7.09 -7.71
C SER A 117 -12.27 7.66 -8.82
N GLY A 118 -12.39 8.96 -9.06
CA GLY A 118 -11.52 9.70 -9.98
C GLY A 118 -10.04 9.69 -9.55
N LEU A 119 -9.77 9.65 -8.23
CA LEU A 119 -8.42 9.54 -7.71
C LEU A 119 -7.77 8.19 -8.06
N HIS A 120 -8.53 7.10 -7.94
CA HIS A 120 -8.07 5.78 -8.39
C HIS A 120 -7.74 5.80 -9.89
N ALA A 121 -8.66 6.34 -10.71
CA ALA A 121 -8.47 6.44 -12.15
C ALA A 121 -7.22 7.27 -12.50
N ALA A 122 -6.98 8.39 -11.80
CA ALA A 122 -5.80 9.23 -12.01
C ALA A 122 -4.50 8.51 -11.63
N ILE A 123 -4.45 7.83 -10.49
CA ILE A 123 -3.29 7.03 -10.08
C ILE A 123 -3.05 5.90 -11.08
N LYS A 124 -4.11 5.21 -11.51
CA LYS A 124 -4.09 4.15 -12.51
C LYS A 124 -3.52 4.66 -13.84
N GLU A 125 -3.99 5.79 -14.35
CA GLU A 125 -3.50 6.41 -15.58
C GLU A 125 -2.00 6.73 -15.50
N GLN A 126 -1.54 7.28 -14.38
CA GLN A 126 -0.10 7.52 -14.17
C GLN A 126 0.69 6.20 -14.20
N LEU A 127 0.16 5.13 -13.61
CA LEU A 127 0.79 3.82 -13.63
C LEU A 127 0.80 3.21 -15.04
N GLU A 128 -0.29 3.31 -15.80
CA GLU A 128 -0.39 2.90 -17.20
C GLU A 128 0.62 3.65 -18.09
N SER A 129 0.75 4.97 -17.92
CA SER A 129 1.74 5.79 -18.65
C SER A 129 3.19 5.37 -18.36
N ALA A 130 3.42 4.71 -17.22
CA ALA A 130 4.71 4.15 -16.88
C ALA A 130 4.97 2.79 -17.53
N GLY A 131 3.99 2.17 -18.21
CA GLY A 131 4.11 0.85 -18.82
C GLY A 131 3.52 -0.31 -17.99
N LEU A 132 2.62 -0.03 -17.04
CA LEU A 132 1.87 -1.08 -16.33
C LEU A 132 0.65 -1.51 -17.16
N GLN A 133 0.30 -2.80 -17.15
CA GLN A 133 -0.92 -3.25 -17.83
C GLN A 133 -2.16 -2.77 -17.07
N ARG A 134 -3.30 -2.61 -17.77
CA ARG A 134 -4.52 -2.00 -17.20
C ARG A 134 -5.02 -2.68 -15.92
N ALA A 135 -5.02 -4.02 -15.89
CA ALA A 135 -5.45 -4.78 -14.72
C ALA A 135 -4.53 -4.53 -13.52
N GLU A 136 -3.22 -4.67 -13.72
CA GLU A 136 -2.19 -4.44 -12.72
C GLU A 136 -2.18 -2.98 -12.21
N ALA A 137 -2.38 -2.01 -13.11
CA ALA A 137 -2.47 -0.60 -12.75
C ALA A 137 -3.63 -0.33 -11.78
N GLY A 138 -4.77 -0.99 -12.00
CA GLY A 138 -5.94 -0.89 -11.12
C GLY A 138 -5.69 -1.46 -9.73
N GLU A 139 -5.07 -2.64 -9.65
CA GLU A 139 -4.70 -3.27 -8.38
C GLU A 139 -3.69 -2.44 -7.59
N VAL A 140 -2.65 -1.93 -8.26
CA VAL A 140 -1.62 -1.10 -7.62
C VAL A 140 -2.18 0.26 -7.20
N ALA A 141 -3.06 0.88 -7.98
CA ALA A 141 -3.73 2.12 -7.59
C ALA A 141 -4.56 1.92 -6.31
N LEU A 142 -5.31 0.81 -6.22
CA LEU A 142 -6.07 0.45 -5.02
C LEU A 142 -5.15 0.24 -3.81
N MET A 143 -4.05 -0.49 -3.98
CA MET A 143 -3.05 -0.71 -2.92
C MET A 143 -2.48 0.61 -2.38
N VAL A 144 -2.14 1.56 -3.27
CA VAL A 144 -1.63 2.89 -2.89
C VAL A 144 -2.67 3.65 -2.06
N MET A 145 -3.93 3.65 -2.48
CA MET A 145 -5.01 4.32 -1.76
C MET A 145 -5.22 3.72 -0.37
N VAL A 146 -5.34 2.39 -0.27
CA VAL A 146 -5.54 1.69 1.01
C VAL A 146 -4.38 1.97 1.97
N SER A 147 -3.14 1.95 1.48
CA SER A 147 -1.96 2.24 2.31
C SER A 147 -1.93 3.70 2.79
N ALA A 148 -2.36 4.65 1.94
CA ALA A 148 -2.46 6.06 2.31
C ALA A 148 -3.55 6.30 3.37
N ILE A 149 -4.70 5.63 3.23
CA ILE A 149 -5.85 5.70 4.15
C ILE A 149 -5.51 5.11 5.51
N ALA A 150 -4.92 3.91 5.56
CA ALA A 150 -4.59 3.21 6.80
C ALA A 150 -3.40 3.83 7.59
N GLY A 151 -2.88 4.99 7.15
CA GLY A 151 -1.72 5.62 7.78
C GLY A 151 -0.39 4.86 7.61
N GLN A 152 -0.40 3.71 6.93
CA GLN A 152 0.80 2.94 6.62
C GLN A 152 1.57 3.58 5.47
N VAL A 153 2.46 4.51 5.81
CA VAL A 153 3.64 4.76 4.98
C VAL A 153 4.59 3.58 5.23
N PRO A 154 5.17 2.94 4.20
CA PRO A 154 6.50 2.38 4.34
C PRO A 154 7.42 3.55 4.73
N THR A 155 7.59 3.77 6.04
CA THR A 155 8.32 4.90 6.60
C THR A 155 9.67 5.00 5.90
N ASP A 156 9.84 6.09 5.16
CA ASP A 156 11.11 6.44 4.59
C ASP A 156 12.05 6.82 5.75
N ARG A 157 13.09 6.01 5.95
CA ARG A 157 14.26 6.20 6.85
C ARG A 157 14.04 6.09 8.37
N ALA A 158 14.66 5.06 8.94
CA ALA A 158 15.54 5.24 10.09
C ALA A 158 17.00 5.41 9.59
N PRO A 159 17.84 6.28 10.18
CA PRO A 159 19.25 6.36 9.81
C PRO A 159 19.99 5.09 10.27
N VAL A 160 20.69 4.44 9.34
CA VAL A 160 21.56 3.27 9.60
C VAL A 160 22.94 3.77 10.04
N LYS A 161 23.48 3.26 11.15
CA LYS A 161 24.83 3.56 11.65
C LYS A 161 25.88 2.77 10.87
N ALA A 162 27.00 3.41 10.54
CA ALA A 162 28.14 2.78 9.86
C ALA A 162 28.68 1.55 10.62
N GLY A 163 28.97 0.47 9.89
CA GLY A 163 29.41 -0.82 10.45
C GLY A 163 28.29 -1.84 10.71
N SER A 164 27.07 -1.52 10.27
CA SER A 164 25.92 -2.43 10.37
C SER A 164 25.86 -3.35 9.13
N PRO A 165 25.17 -4.50 9.21
CA PRO A 165 24.89 -5.30 8.03
C PRO A 165 24.21 -4.46 6.95
N ALA A 166 24.60 -4.66 5.69
CA ALA A 166 23.87 -4.11 4.56
C ALA A 166 22.47 -4.73 4.52
N SER A 167 21.46 -3.92 4.20
CA SER A 167 20.07 -4.39 4.17
C SER A 167 19.60 -4.49 2.74
N ILE A 168 18.82 -5.52 2.41
CA ILE A 168 18.05 -5.56 1.18
C ILE A 168 16.56 -5.61 1.47
N ALA A 169 15.81 -4.71 0.85
CA ALA A 169 14.36 -4.67 0.92
C ALA A 169 13.76 -4.92 -0.46
N ILE A 170 12.93 -5.94 -0.58
CA ILE A 170 12.13 -6.21 -1.78
C ILE A 170 10.76 -5.57 -1.56
N ASP A 171 10.53 -4.45 -2.26
CA ASP A 171 9.30 -3.66 -2.11
C ASP A 171 8.09 -4.36 -2.77
N SER A 172 6.90 -4.03 -2.26
CA SER A 172 5.59 -4.51 -2.75
C SER A 172 5.45 -4.36 -4.26
N GLY A 173 4.95 -5.40 -4.93
CA GLY A 173 4.71 -5.40 -6.38
C GLY A 173 5.92 -5.87 -7.22
N SER A 174 6.99 -6.36 -6.61
CA SER A 174 8.10 -7.00 -7.32
C SER A 174 7.75 -8.45 -7.70
N ARG A 175 8.05 -8.86 -8.94
CA ARG A 175 7.83 -10.23 -9.45
C ARG A 175 9.12 -10.80 -10.06
N GLY A 176 9.39 -12.08 -9.84
CA GLY A 176 10.53 -12.75 -10.48
C GLY A 176 11.89 -12.24 -9.99
N VAL A 177 12.02 -11.86 -8.73
CA VAL A 177 13.30 -11.38 -8.16
C VAL A 177 14.19 -12.58 -7.88
N VAL A 178 15.41 -12.59 -8.41
CA VAL A 178 16.48 -13.51 -8.01
C VAL A 178 17.60 -12.70 -7.37
N LEU A 179 17.85 -12.94 -6.09
CA LEU A 179 19.03 -12.43 -5.40
C LEU A 179 20.08 -13.53 -5.32
N ARG A 180 21.34 -13.21 -5.63
CA ARG A 180 22.45 -14.15 -5.54
C ARG A 180 23.76 -13.45 -5.19
N HIS A 181 24.77 -14.23 -4.83
CA HIS A 181 26.10 -13.67 -4.59
C HIS A 181 26.81 -13.37 -5.92
N GLY A 182 27.53 -12.25 -6.00
CA GLY A 182 28.42 -11.97 -7.12
C GLY A 182 29.90 -12.23 -6.80
N ALA A 183 30.72 -12.23 -7.84
CA ALA A 183 32.17 -12.39 -7.74
C ALA A 183 32.92 -11.12 -8.15
N GLY A 184 34.06 -10.85 -7.49
CA GLY A 184 34.93 -9.71 -7.83
C GLY A 184 34.21 -8.35 -7.75
N MET A 185 33.42 -8.14 -6.70
CA MET A 185 32.58 -6.95 -6.56
C MET A 185 33.24 -5.89 -5.67
N GLU A 186 33.15 -4.63 -6.10
CA GLU A 186 33.56 -3.45 -5.33
C GLU A 186 32.37 -2.65 -4.79
N THR A 187 31.20 -2.75 -5.45
CA THR A 187 29.94 -2.12 -5.01
C THR A 187 29.10 -3.07 -4.17
N LEU A 188 28.10 -2.57 -3.42
CA LEU A 188 27.19 -3.40 -2.61
C LEU A 188 26.39 -4.40 -3.45
N PHE A 189 25.98 -4.02 -4.65
CA PHE A 189 25.24 -4.89 -5.57
C PHE A 189 25.61 -4.59 -7.02
N ARG A 190 25.27 -5.51 -7.92
CA ARG A 190 25.35 -5.39 -9.38
C ARG A 190 24.09 -6.02 -9.98
N VAL A 191 23.57 -5.44 -11.05
CA VAL A 191 22.46 -6.03 -11.80
C VAL A 191 23.02 -6.82 -12.98
N ALA A 192 22.62 -8.08 -13.14
CA ALA A 192 23.08 -8.93 -14.24
C ALA A 192 22.57 -8.39 -15.60
N HIS A 193 23.35 -8.60 -16.66
CA HIS A 193 23.39 -7.78 -17.89
C HIS A 193 22.16 -7.77 -18.82
N ASP A 194 21.00 -8.30 -18.45
CA ASP A 194 19.78 -8.13 -19.25
C ASP A 194 19.03 -6.84 -18.87
N ARG A 195 19.41 -5.76 -19.56
CA ARG A 195 18.85 -4.40 -19.34
C ARG A 195 17.37 -4.27 -19.71
N LYS A 196 16.71 -5.30 -20.27
CA LYS A 196 15.29 -5.23 -20.63
C LYS A 196 14.34 -5.55 -19.46
N THR A 197 14.84 -6.14 -18.37
CA THR A 197 14.06 -6.59 -17.20
C THR A 197 14.61 -6.08 -15.86
N ALA A 198 15.75 -5.38 -15.86
CA ALA A 198 16.44 -4.90 -14.67
C ALA A 198 15.63 -3.88 -13.85
N ALA A 199 15.35 -4.20 -12.58
CA ALA A 199 14.76 -3.29 -11.61
C ALA A 199 15.78 -2.22 -11.18
N PRO A 200 15.37 -0.96 -11.02
CA PRO A 200 16.18 0.04 -10.34
C PRO A 200 16.31 -0.33 -8.85
N ALA A 201 17.39 -1.04 -8.50
CA ALA A 201 17.84 -1.11 -7.13
C ALA A 201 18.47 0.25 -6.75
N ILE A 202 17.89 0.92 -5.76
CA ILE A 202 18.38 2.22 -5.27
C ILE A 202 19.16 1.96 -3.99
N VAL A 203 20.38 2.47 -3.92
CA VAL A 203 21.16 2.52 -2.67
C VAL A 203 20.72 3.72 -1.85
N ARG A 204 20.31 3.49 -0.61
CA ARG A 204 20.14 4.54 0.41
C ARG A 204 20.97 4.16 1.64
N GLY A 205 22.18 4.72 1.75
CA GLY A 205 23.14 4.30 2.78
C GLY A 205 23.63 2.87 2.52
N GLU A 206 23.58 2.01 3.53
CA GLU A 206 23.91 0.57 3.41
C GLU A 206 22.69 -0.29 3.01
N THR A 207 21.57 0.34 2.60
CA THR A 207 20.35 -0.38 2.17
C THR A 207 20.21 -0.39 0.65
N VAL A 208 20.11 -1.58 0.08
CA VAL A 208 19.71 -1.84 -1.31
C VAL A 208 18.20 -2.04 -1.34
N ILE A 209 17.46 -1.13 -1.98
CA ILE A 209 16.02 -1.30 -2.13
C ILE A 209 15.73 -1.78 -3.54
N VAL A 210 15.27 -3.02 -3.68
CA VAL A 210 14.85 -3.61 -4.95
C VAL A 210 13.45 -3.14 -5.25
N ARG A 211 13.31 -2.25 -6.25
CA ARG A 211 12.03 -1.67 -6.65
C ARG A 211 11.68 -2.06 -8.08
N ARG A 212 10.50 -2.67 -8.26
CA ARG A 212 9.79 -2.75 -9.55
C ARG A 212 10.60 -3.46 -10.65
N LEU A 213 10.60 -4.79 -10.61
CA LEU A 213 10.84 -5.61 -11.81
C LEU A 213 9.55 -5.67 -12.62
N ARG A 214 9.55 -5.10 -13.83
CA ARG A 214 8.41 -5.13 -14.76
C ARG A 214 8.81 -5.91 -16.00
N GLY A 215 8.00 -6.88 -16.40
CA GLY A 215 8.19 -7.68 -17.62
C GLY A 215 7.94 -9.17 -17.42
N VAL A 216 7.85 -9.92 -18.53
CA VAL A 216 7.94 -11.38 -18.53
C VAL A 216 9.42 -11.72 -18.38
N GLY A 217 9.87 -12.06 -17.17
CA GLY A 217 11.26 -12.39 -16.93
C GLY A 217 11.66 -12.43 -15.46
N VAL A 218 12.91 -12.80 -15.25
CA VAL A 218 13.55 -12.87 -13.94
C VAL A 218 14.54 -11.73 -13.83
N GLY A 219 14.46 -10.95 -12.76
CA GLY A 219 15.41 -9.88 -12.47
C GLY A 219 16.46 -10.36 -11.49
N GLU A 220 17.68 -10.47 -11.98
CA GLU A 220 18.80 -11.01 -11.22
C GLU A 220 19.69 -9.90 -10.66
N ILE A 221 19.90 -9.94 -9.35
CA ILE A 221 20.74 -9.00 -8.62
C ILE A 221 21.82 -9.80 -7.88
N GLU A 222 23.06 -9.47 -8.21
CA GLU A 222 24.24 -9.95 -7.51
C GLU A 222 24.51 -9.04 -6.30
N LEU A 223 24.72 -9.65 -5.14
CA LEU A 223 25.09 -8.99 -3.89
C LEU A 223 26.55 -9.27 -3.56
N ASN A 224 27.21 -8.27 -3.00
CA ASN A 224 28.62 -8.37 -2.67
C ASN A 224 28.84 -9.27 -1.43
N PRO A 225 29.59 -10.38 -1.56
CA PRO A 225 29.81 -11.32 -0.46
C PRO A 225 30.73 -10.76 0.64
N ARG A 226 31.40 -9.62 0.43
CA ARG A 226 32.24 -8.98 1.45
C ARG A 226 31.46 -8.30 2.56
N HIS A 227 30.14 -8.16 2.40
CA HIS A 227 29.27 -7.53 3.39
C HIS A 227 28.39 -8.58 4.08
N ALA A 228 28.09 -8.34 5.36
CA ALA A 228 27.02 -9.02 6.06
C ALA A 228 25.67 -8.46 5.59
N TRP A 229 24.64 -9.31 5.48
CA TRP A 229 23.36 -8.95 4.88
C TRP A 229 22.15 -9.28 5.75
N THR A 230 21.17 -8.37 5.79
CA THR A 230 19.81 -8.63 6.30
C THR A 230 18.80 -8.50 5.17
N PHE A 231 17.83 -9.41 5.11
CA PHE A 231 16.84 -9.48 4.03
C PHE A 231 15.44 -9.17 4.54
N ARG A 232 14.72 -8.31 3.83
CA ARG A 232 13.32 -8.04 4.09
C ARG A 232 12.50 -8.19 2.81
N VAL A 233 11.53 -9.10 2.83
CA VAL A 233 10.57 -9.32 1.76
C VAL A 233 9.22 -8.74 2.21
N GLN A 234 8.78 -7.63 1.60
CA GLN A 234 7.58 -6.90 2.04
C GLN A 234 6.48 -6.88 0.98
N GLY A 235 5.24 -7.13 1.40
CA GLY A 235 4.04 -6.94 0.60
C GLY A 235 3.81 -8.04 -0.45
N PRO A 236 2.86 -7.85 -1.39
CA PRO A 236 2.54 -8.84 -2.42
C PRO A 236 3.66 -8.97 -3.46
N THR A 237 4.69 -9.75 -3.12
CA THR A 237 5.77 -10.17 -4.01
C THR A 237 5.52 -11.60 -4.47
N TRP A 238 5.70 -11.90 -5.76
CA TRP A 238 5.41 -13.22 -6.33
C TRP A 238 6.63 -13.80 -7.05
N ASN A 239 6.95 -15.08 -6.85
CA ASN A 239 8.15 -15.75 -7.40
C ASN A 239 9.44 -15.02 -6.98
N THR A 240 9.80 -15.12 -5.71
CA THR A 240 11.07 -14.55 -5.21
C THR A 240 12.03 -15.68 -4.87
N THR A 241 13.22 -15.65 -5.44
CA THR A 241 14.30 -16.60 -5.12
C THR A 241 15.44 -15.85 -4.44
N LEU A 242 15.76 -16.29 -3.22
CA LEU A 242 16.92 -15.83 -2.45
C LEU A 242 18.00 -16.91 -2.51
N ASP A 243 18.87 -16.86 -3.51
CA ASP A 243 20.02 -17.76 -3.65
C ASP A 243 21.25 -17.19 -2.93
N VAL A 244 21.17 -17.17 -1.60
CA VAL A 244 22.09 -16.43 -0.73
C VAL A 244 23.16 -17.32 -0.10
N GLY A 245 23.40 -18.50 -0.68
CA GLY A 245 24.32 -19.51 -0.15
C GLY A 245 25.78 -19.05 -0.01
N GLY A 246 26.19 -18.07 -0.83
CA GLY A 246 27.55 -17.48 -0.80
C GLY A 246 27.68 -16.20 0.01
N LEU A 247 26.66 -15.82 0.81
CA LEU A 247 26.64 -14.55 1.55
C LEU A 247 26.71 -14.77 3.07
N ASP A 248 27.21 -13.77 3.80
CA ASP A 248 27.09 -13.71 5.26
C ASP A 248 25.69 -13.16 5.64
N VAL A 249 24.72 -14.06 5.83
CA VAL A 249 23.32 -13.70 6.13
C VAL A 249 23.12 -13.59 7.64
N ARG A 250 22.55 -12.46 8.09
CA ARG A 250 22.30 -12.15 9.50
C ARG A 250 20.83 -12.26 9.91
N GLU A 251 19.91 -12.02 8.98
CA GLU A 251 18.46 -12.12 9.23
C GLU A 251 17.72 -12.23 7.90
N ILE A 252 16.62 -12.99 7.89
CA ILE A 252 15.62 -12.96 6.82
C ILE A 252 14.24 -12.73 7.44
N LYS A 253 13.55 -11.68 7.00
CA LYS A 253 12.17 -11.38 7.40
C LYS A 253 11.24 -11.34 6.20
N MET A 254 10.10 -12.02 6.31
CA MET A 254 9.05 -12.08 5.30
C MET A 254 7.72 -11.63 5.92
N ASP A 255 7.10 -10.61 5.33
CA ASP A 255 5.85 -10.01 5.82
C ASP A 255 4.65 -10.26 4.87
N SER A 256 3.43 -10.03 5.38
CA SER A 256 2.15 -10.41 4.76
C SER A 256 2.05 -10.04 3.27
N GLY A 257 1.64 -11.00 2.44
CA GLY A 257 1.40 -10.85 1.01
C GLY A 257 2.44 -11.55 0.12
N ALA A 258 3.62 -11.89 0.64
CA ALA A 258 4.62 -12.59 -0.16
C ALA A 258 4.13 -14.01 -0.54
N ALA A 259 4.27 -14.37 -1.82
CA ALA A 259 3.82 -15.64 -2.37
C ALA A 259 4.93 -16.32 -3.19
N ARG A 260 5.10 -17.63 -3.00
CA ARG A 260 6.12 -18.46 -3.67
C ARG A 260 7.53 -17.90 -3.48
N VAL A 261 7.98 -17.91 -2.23
CA VAL A 261 9.34 -17.50 -1.86
C VAL A 261 10.19 -18.75 -1.68
N GLU A 262 11.33 -18.82 -2.36
CA GLU A 262 12.27 -19.92 -2.26
C GLU A 262 13.64 -19.37 -1.82
N CYS A 263 14.21 -19.92 -0.75
CA CYS A 263 15.46 -19.44 -0.19
C CYS A 263 16.47 -20.58 -0.11
N PHE A 264 17.67 -20.36 -0.64
CA PHE A 264 18.83 -21.22 -0.48
C PHE A 264 19.79 -20.55 0.51
N LEU A 265 19.84 -21.09 1.73
CA LEU A 265 20.52 -20.50 2.87
C LEU A 265 22.02 -20.85 2.85
N PRO A 266 22.90 -19.95 3.33
CA PRO A 266 24.32 -20.24 3.48
C PRO A 266 24.59 -21.14 4.68
N GLU A 267 25.82 -21.64 4.78
CA GLU A 267 26.32 -22.12 6.06
C GLU A 267 26.37 -20.95 7.06
N PRO A 268 25.62 -21.03 8.17
CA PRO A 268 25.42 -19.86 9.00
C PRO A 268 26.63 -19.61 9.92
N ARG A 269 27.02 -18.34 10.04
CA ARG A 269 28.01 -17.89 11.04
C ARG A 269 27.30 -17.53 12.35
N GLY A 270 26.77 -18.55 13.03
CA GLY A 270 25.95 -18.42 14.24
C GLY A 270 24.46 -18.69 13.98
N VAL A 271 23.58 -18.15 14.82
CA VAL A 271 22.13 -18.29 14.63
C VAL A 271 21.65 -17.25 13.62
N VAL A 272 20.95 -17.70 12.58
CA VAL A 272 20.33 -16.83 11.57
C VAL A 272 18.80 -16.89 11.73
N PRO A 273 18.17 -15.84 12.31
CA PRO A 273 16.72 -15.79 12.40
C PRO A 273 16.08 -15.70 11.01
N VAL A 274 15.08 -16.56 10.78
CA VAL A 274 14.18 -16.50 9.63
C VAL A 274 12.76 -16.32 10.17
N ILE A 275 12.21 -15.12 9.99
CA ILE A 275 10.91 -14.71 10.53
C ILE A 275 9.90 -14.65 9.39
N VAL A 276 8.83 -15.44 9.50
CA VAL A 276 7.73 -15.46 8.53
C VAL A 276 6.45 -15.03 9.24
N SER A 277 5.95 -13.83 8.91
CA SER A 277 4.73 -13.26 9.47
C SER A 277 3.48 -13.82 8.77
N GLY A 278 2.30 -13.66 9.39
CA GLY A 278 1.02 -14.14 8.84
C GLY A 278 0.69 -13.58 7.45
N GLY A 279 0.06 -14.40 6.59
CA GLY A 279 -0.34 -14.00 5.23
C GLY A 279 0.71 -14.23 4.13
N VAL A 280 1.76 -15.01 4.41
CA VAL A 280 2.74 -15.47 3.41
C VAL A 280 2.34 -16.86 2.89
N VAL A 281 2.37 -17.09 1.58
CA VAL A 281 1.91 -18.34 0.96
C VAL A 281 3.04 -19.02 0.18
N GLY A 282 3.35 -20.28 0.52
CA GLY A 282 4.30 -21.10 -0.24
C GLY A 282 5.77 -20.68 -0.08
N VAL A 283 6.27 -20.73 1.15
CA VAL A 283 7.70 -20.53 1.46
C VAL A 283 8.44 -21.87 1.42
N LYS A 284 9.57 -21.92 0.72
CA LYS A 284 10.51 -23.04 0.74
C LYS A 284 11.87 -22.56 1.24
N LEU A 285 12.40 -23.23 2.26
CA LEU A 285 13.73 -22.94 2.82
C LEU A 285 14.63 -24.16 2.60
N HIS A 286 15.69 -23.97 1.82
CA HIS A 286 16.73 -24.96 1.55
C HIS A 286 17.94 -24.63 2.41
N ARG A 287 18.21 -25.48 3.40
CA ARG A 287 19.38 -25.34 4.28
C ARG A 287 20.56 -26.18 3.77
N PRO A 288 21.81 -25.82 4.11
CA PRO A 288 22.94 -26.71 3.92
C PRO A 288 22.80 -28.00 4.74
N ARG A 289 23.42 -29.07 4.24
CA ARG A 289 23.46 -30.35 4.96
C ARG A 289 24.19 -30.18 6.29
N GLY A 290 23.73 -30.87 7.33
CA GLY A 290 24.35 -30.82 8.66
C GLY A 290 24.02 -29.59 9.51
N VAL A 291 23.38 -28.55 8.96
CA VAL A 291 22.97 -27.37 9.73
C VAL A 291 21.73 -27.66 10.57
N ALA A 292 21.78 -27.36 11.87
CA ALA A 292 20.64 -27.51 12.78
C ALA A 292 19.55 -26.45 12.51
N VAL A 293 18.29 -26.82 12.67
CA VAL A 293 17.14 -25.91 12.54
C VAL A 293 16.25 -26.02 13.75
N VAL A 294 15.86 -24.86 14.28
CA VAL A 294 14.83 -24.73 15.31
C VAL A 294 13.68 -23.93 14.69
N ALA A 295 12.49 -24.51 14.67
CA ALA A 295 11.28 -23.84 14.19
C ALA A 295 10.34 -23.61 15.38
N ALA A 296 10.01 -22.35 15.65
CA ALA A 296 8.98 -21.97 16.60
C ALA A 296 7.79 -21.42 15.80
N ILE A 297 6.63 -22.07 15.93
CA ILE A 297 5.40 -21.66 15.26
C ILE A 297 4.48 -21.06 16.33
N SER A 298 4.22 -19.77 16.22
CA SER A 298 3.19 -19.07 16.99
C SER A 298 2.01 -18.79 16.07
N THR A 299 0.87 -19.40 16.38
CA THR A 299 -0.42 -19.15 15.69
C THR A 299 -1.20 -18.05 16.37
#